data_AF-A0A3A5AR21-F1
#
_entry.id   AF-A0A3A5AR21-F1
#
_cell.length_a   1.000
_cell.length_b   1.000
_cell.length_c   1.000
_cell.angle_alpha   90.00
_cell.angle_beta   90.00
_cell.angle_gamma   90.00
#
_symmetry.space_group_name_H-M   'P 1'
#
loop_
_entity.id
_entity.type
_entity.pdbx_description
1 polymer ?
#
loop_
_entity_poly.entity_id
_entity_poly.type
_entity_poly.pdbx_seq_one_letter_code
_entity_poly.pdbx_strand_id
1 'polypeptide(L)'
;MAELTAQTTFTIQEPPEVYQETVDLVLLPENAGSLALRELRYPGDTLPPLIYGQNPDKWENFDTAPLTARPILKGEMTLADYSLARWPGYLKDRPVREIWSGSDKQSRMEAYFFRRLWEYFANPPVTGYITWTPKDRINRAYNIEIESLSAGGQDTVSLDYLAIREGLITGEVVFTFRIIGEA
;
A
#
# COMPACT_ATOMS: atom_id res chain seq x y z
N MET A 1 29.44 -21.57 66.84
CA MET A 1 29.54 -20.55 65.77
C MET A 1 29.05 -21.20 64.50
N ALA A 2 28.00 -20.66 63.88
CA ALA A 2 27.49 -21.16 62.61
C ALA A 2 27.80 -20.11 61.54
N GLU A 3 28.59 -20.49 60.53
CA GLU A 3 28.88 -19.68 59.36
C GLU A 3 27.71 -19.84 58.36
N LEU A 4 27.09 -18.73 57.98
CA LEU A 4 26.09 -18.68 56.92
C LEU A 4 26.80 -18.25 55.63
N THR A 5 27.05 -19.19 54.72
CA THR A 5 27.52 -18.89 53.35
C THR A 5 26.32 -18.69 52.44
N ALA A 6 25.98 -17.44 52.15
CA ALA A 6 25.01 -17.10 51.11
C ALA A 6 25.72 -17.03 49.76
N GLN A 7 25.51 -18.06 48.92
CA GLN A 7 25.92 -18.01 47.52
C GLN A 7 24.74 -17.49 46.70
N THR A 8 24.91 -16.34 46.04
CA THR A 8 23.92 -15.81 45.11
C THR A 8 24.44 -15.99 43.69
N THR A 9 23.75 -16.81 42.91
CA THR A 9 23.98 -16.95 41.46
C THR A 9 23.08 -15.94 40.76
N PHE A 10 23.64 -15.06 39.94
CA PHE A 10 22.85 -14.18 39.06
C PHE A 10 23.00 -14.67 37.61
N THR A 11 21.91 -14.62 36.86
CA THR A 11 21.87 -14.99 35.44
C THR A 11 22.34 -13.80 34.60
N ILE A 12 23.36 -14.00 33.77
CA ILE A 12 23.73 -13.04 32.73
C ILE A 12 22.71 -13.22 31.60
N GLN A 13 21.84 -12.23 31.36
CA GLN A 13 21.01 -12.20 30.16
C GLN A 13 21.94 -12.04 28.94
N GLU A 14 21.88 -13.00 28.02
CA GLU A 14 22.54 -12.87 26.73
C GLU A 14 22.03 -11.61 26.00
N PRO A 15 22.90 -10.92 25.24
CA PRO A 15 22.48 -9.75 24.48
C PRO A 15 21.34 -10.13 23.52
N PRO A 16 20.34 -9.27 23.31
CA PRO A 16 19.23 -9.58 22.42
C PRO A 16 19.77 -9.93 21.03
N GLU A 17 19.37 -11.08 20.51
CA GLU A 17 19.70 -11.50 19.14
C GLU A 17 19.27 -10.41 18.16
N VAL A 18 20.25 -9.82 17.46
CA VAL A 18 19.99 -8.87 16.39
C VAL A 18 19.62 -9.67 15.14
N TYR A 19 18.31 -9.79 14.88
CA TYR A 19 17.81 -10.36 13.64
C TYR A 19 17.97 -9.31 12.52
N GLN A 20 18.95 -9.50 11.64
CA GLN A 20 19.03 -8.75 10.39
C GLN A 20 18.14 -9.44 9.36
N GLU A 21 16.94 -8.90 9.15
CA GLU A 21 16.08 -9.34 8.05
C GLU A 21 16.60 -8.74 6.75
N THR A 22 17.11 -9.61 5.86
CA THR A 22 17.50 -9.20 4.51
C THR A 22 16.28 -9.36 3.62
N VAL A 23 15.67 -8.25 3.21
CA VAL A 23 14.53 -8.27 2.29
C VAL A 23 15.06 -8.05 0.88
N ASP A 24 14.93 -9.07 0.03
CA ASP A 24 15.22 -8.93 -1.39
C ASP A 24 14.14 -8.03 -2.03
N LEU A 25 14.54 -6.80 -2.37
CA LEU A 25 13.71 -5.89 -3.15
C LEU A 25 13.75 -6.32 -4.61
N VAL A 26 12.69 -6.99 -5.07
CA VAL A 26 12.54 -7.35 -6.48
C VAL A 26 12.01 -6.12 -7.23
N LEU A 27 12.91 -5.42 -7.93
CA LEU A 27 12.52 -4.37 -8.86
C LEU A 27 11.93 -5.02 -10.12
N LEU A 28 10.63 -4.84 -10.32
CA LEU A 28 9.94 -5.34 -11.51
C LEU A 28 10.29 -4.45 -12.73
N PRO A 29 10.50 -5.05 -13.91
CA PRO A 29 10.79 -4.29 -15.12
C PRO A 29 9.63 -3.37 -15.47
N GLU A 30 9.94 -2.13 -15.86
CA GLU A 30 8.95 -1.15 -16.30
C GLU A 30 8.52 -1.44 -17.75
N ASN A 31 7.25 -1.77 -17.94
CA ASN A 31 6.66 -1.83 -19.26
C ASN A 31 6.36 -0.41 -19.73
N ALA A 32 6.92 -0.01 -20.87
CA ALA A 32 6.72 1.31 -21.45
C ALA A 32 5.64 1.31 -22.55
N GLY A 33 4.95 2.45 -22.72
CA GLY A 33 4.00 2.70 -23.81
C GLY A 33 2.54 2.84 -23.37
N SER A 34 1.68 3.30 -24.29
CA SER A 34 0.25 3.54 -24.01
C SER A 34 -0.54 2.27 -23.67
N LEU A 35 -0.03 1.08 -24.04
CA LEU A 35 -0.61 -0.21 -23.67
C LEU A 35 -0.27 -0.63 -22.24
N ALA A 36 0.68 0.05 -21.60
CA ALA A 36 1.11 -0.19 -20.23
C ALA A 36 0.42 0.74 -19.21
N LEU A 37 -0.57 1.52 -19.64
CA LEU A 37 -1.33 2.39 -18.73
C LEU A 37 -2.17 1.54 -17.78
N ARG A 38 -2.13 1.92 -16.49
CA ARG A 38 -2.93 1.24 -15.46
C ARG A 38 -4.41 1.43 -15.73
N GLU A 39 -5.21 0.53 -15.19
CA GLU A 39 -6.66 0.55 -15.34
C GLU A 39 -7.35 0.27 -14.02
N LEU A 40 -8.40 1.04 -13.74
CA LEU A 40 -9.36 0.81 -12.68
C LEU A 40 -10.71 0.44 -13.29
N ARG A 41 -11.34 -0.61 -12.78
CA ARG A 41 -12.64 -1.06 -13.24
C ARG A 41 -13.60 -1.18 -12.08
N TYR A 42 -14.74 -0.53 -12.20
CA TYR A 42 -15.80 -0.61 -11.20
C TYR A 42 -16.56 -1.95 -11.34
N PRO A 43 -16.98 -2.59 -10.23
CA PRO A 43 -17.69 -3.86 -10.32
C PRO A 43 -19.01 -3.71 -11.10
N GLY A 44 -19.27 -4.69 -11.96
CA GLY A 44 -20.46 -4.72 -12.81
C GLY A 44 -20.51 -3.64 -13.90
N ASP A 45 -19.38 -2.97 -14.21
CA ASP A 45 -19.30 -1.88 -15.19
C ASP A 45 -20.28 -0.71 -14.94
N THR A 46 -20.69 -0.53 -13.68
CA THR A 46 -21.63 0.54 -13.29
C THR A 46 -21.05 1.92 -13.57
N LEU A 47 -19.74 2.08 -13.38
CA LEU A 47 -18.96 3.23 -13.83
C LEU A 47 -18.05 2.79 -14.99
N PRO A 48 -17.81 3.66 -15.99
CA PRO A 48 -16.91 3.35 -17.09
C PRO A 48 -15.50 3.01 -16.56
N PRO A 49 -14.78 2.08 -17.20
CA PRO A 49 -13.40 1.79 -16.86
C PRO A 49 -12.55 3.05 -16.94
N LEU A 50 -11.70 3.23 -15.94
CA LEU A 50 -10.83 4.38 -15.80
C LEU A 50 -9.41 3.97 -16.17
N ILE A 51 -9.02 4.28 -17.40
CA ILE A 51 -7.65 4.09 -17.90
C ILE A 51 -6.84 5.34 -17.53
N TYR A 52 -5.65 5.12 -17.00
CA TYR A 52 -4.76 6.20 -16.57
C TYR A 52 -4.32 7.00 -17.79
N GLY A 53 -4.48 8.32 -17.78
CA GLY A 53 -3.94 9.17 -18.85
C GLY A 53 -2.41 9.18 -18.82
N GLN A 54 -1.84 9.15 -17.61
CA GLN A 54 -0.42 9.01 -17.34
C GLN A 54 -0.22 8.18 -16.07
N ASN A 55 0.80 7.32 -16.07
CA ASN A 55 1.19 6.58 -14.87
C ASN A 55 1.68 7.56 -13.77
N PRO A 56 1.49 7.22 -12.48
CA PRO A 56 1.98 8.06 -11.39
C PRO A 56 3.51 8.16 -11.41
N ASP A 57 4.03 9.29 -10.93
CA ASP A 57 5.47 9.55 -10.85
C ASP A 57 6.16 8.64 -9.84
N LYS A 58 5.46 8.30 -8.76
CA LYS A 58 5.96 7.47 -7.67
C LYS A 58 4.85 6.59 -7.13
N TRP A 59 5.25 5.50 -6.50
CA TRP A 59 4.37 4.74 -5.62
C TRP A 59 5.09 4.28 -4.37
N GLU A 60 4.31 3.77 -3.43
CA GLU A 60 4.82 3.15 -2.21
C GLU A 60 4.06 1.84 -1.96
N ASN A 61 4.75 0.87 -1.32
CA ASN A 61 4.17 -0.37 -0.78
C ASN A 61 3.59 -1.39 -1.78
N PHE A 62 3.93 -1.30 -3.08
CA PHE A 62 3.55 -2.31 -4.08
C PHE A 62 4.71 -3.25 -4.46
N ASP A 63 5.92 -2.70 -4.68
CA ASP A 63 7.13 -3.47 -5.07
C ASP A 63 7.84 -4.17 -3.88
N THR A 64 7.33 -4.04 -2.66
CA THR A 64 7.90 -4.68 -1.46
C THR A 64 7.19 -5.99 -1.15
N ALA A 65 7.90 -7.11 -1.16
CA ALA A 65 7.35 -8.45 -0.87
C ALA A 65 6.80 -8.59 0.58
N PRO A 66 5.87 -9.53 0.87
CA PRO A 66 4.80 -10.06 0.03
C PRO A 66 3.43 -9.42 0.38
N LEU A 67 2.63 -9.18 -0.66
CA LEU A 67 1.24 -8.66 -0.63
C LEU A 67 0.21 -9.61 0.02
N THR A 68 0.65 -10.64 0.75
CA THR A 68 -0.20 -11.58 1.47
C THR A 68 0.35 -11.75 2.87
N ALA A 69 -0.54 -11.66 3.87
CA ALA A 69 -0.24 -11.98 5.26
C ALA A 69 0.18 -13.45 5.37
N ARG A 70 1.46 -13.74 5.11
CA ARG A 70 2.01 -15.08 5.35
C ARG A 70 2.28 -15.19 6.85
N PRO A 71 1.73 -16.21 7.53
CA PRO A 71 2.07 -16.45 8.92
C PRO A 71 3.57 -16.75 9.02
N ILE A 72 4.29 -16.00 9.85
CA ILE A 72 5.69 -16.28 10.12
C ILE A 72 5.73 -17.49 11.05
N LEU A 73 6.26 -18.60 10.53
CA LEU A 73 6.61 -19.76 11.34
C LEU A 73 7.98 -19.47 11.96
N LYS A 74 8.02 -19.20 13.26
CA LYS A 74 9.27 -19.04 14.01
C LYS A 74 9.34 -20.17 15.04
N GLY A 75 10.49 -20.84 15.11
CA GLY A 75 10.71 -21.80 16.18
C GLY A 75 11.27 -21.10 17.41
N GLU A 76 10.61 -21.31 18.55
CA GLU A 76 10.95 -20.72 19.83
C GLU A 76 11.31 -21.81 20.83
N MET A 77 12.40 -21.58 21.56
CA MET A 77 12.83 -22.49 22.62
C MET A 77 11.94 -22.26 23.84
N THR A 78 11.12 -23.25 24.18
CA THR A 78 10.31 -23.25 25.41
C THR A 78 11.10 -23.90 26.54
N LEU A 79 10.60 -23.79 27.78
CA LEU A 79 11.21 -24.45 28.95
C LEU A 79 11.34 -25.97 28.80
N ALA A 80 10.61 -26.59 27.86
CA ALA A 80 10.58 -28.04 27.68
C ALA A 80 11.21 -28.51 26.35
N ASP A 81 11.06 -27.76 25.24
CA ASP A 81 11.64 -28.08 23.92
C ASP A 81 11.53 -26.91 22.91
N TYR A 82 12.09 -27.07 21.71
CA TYR A 82 11.88 -26.20 20.55
C TYR A 82 10.47 -26.38 19.98
N SER A 83 9.61 -25.36 20.09
CA SER A 83 8.25 -25.38 19.57
C SER A 83 8.11 -24.41 18.39
N LEU A 84 7.44 -24.84 17.31
CA LEU A 84 7.11 -23.97 16.19
C LEU A 84 5.91 -23.10 16.58
N ALA A 85 6.16 -21.83 16.90
CA ALA A 85 5.14 -20.84 17.15
C ALA A 85 4.70 -20.22 15.81
N ARG A 86 3.42 -20.41 15.47
CA ARG A 86 2.79 -19.65 14.39
C ARG A 86 2.28 -18.34 14.98
N TRP A 87 3.07 -17.28 14.82
CA TRP A 87 2.59 -15.95 15.12
C TRP A 87 1.58 -15.58 14.02
N PRO A 88 0.33 -15.22 14.35
CA PRO A 88 -0.55 -14.52 13.42
C PRO A 88 0.11 -13.15 13.18
N GLY A 89 1.10 -13.14 12.28
CA GLY A 89 1.86 -11.96 11.94
C GLY A 89 0.90 -10.94 11.36
N TYR A 90 0.61 -9.90 12.14
CA TYR A 90 0.18 -8.63 11.60
C TYR A 90 1.36 -8.07 10.81
N LEU A 91 1.58 -8.57 9.59
CA LEU A 91 2.22 -7.77 8.56
C LEU A 91 1.42 -6.46 8.53
N LYS A 92 2.11 -5.34 8.76
CA LYS A 92 1.49 -4.02 8.74
C LYS A 92 0.83 -3.91 7.37
N ASP A 93 -0.50 -3.88 7.35
CA ASP A 93 -1.27 -3.64 6.15
C ASP A 93 -0.90 -2.24 5.67
N ARG A 94 -0.01 -2.18 4.68
CA ARG A 94 0.50 -0.93 4.15
C ARG A 94 -0.29 -0.64 2.88
N PRO A 95 -1.10 0.41 2.86
CA PRO A 95 -1.83 0.76 1.66
C PRO A 95 -0.84 1.16 0.57
N VAL A 96 -1.20 0.82 -0.66
CA VAL A 96 -0.50 1.29 -1.85
C VAL A 96 -0.82 2.77 -2.01
N ARG A 97 0.22 3.58 -2.19
CA ARG A 97 0.08 5.01 -2.45
C ARG A 97 0.61 5.29 -3.84
N GLU A 98 -0.22 5.82 -4.72
CA GLU A 98 0.18 6.33 -6.03
C GLU A 98 0.26 7.86 -5.96
N ILE A 99 1.38 8.42 -6.41
CA ILE A 99 1.69 9.85 -6.24
C ILE A 99 1.97 10.47 -7.61
N TRP A 100 1.17 11.48 -7.96
CA TRP A 100 1.44 12.37 -9.09
C TRP A 100 2.03 13.65 -8.54
N SER A 101 3.31 13.84 -8.83
CA SER A 101 4.06 15.02 -8.45
C SER A 101 3.46 16.23 -9.14
N GLY A 102 3.13 17.24 -8.34
CA GLY A 102 2.67 18.53 -8.83
C GLY A 102 3.65 19.63 -8.46
N SER A 103 3.68 20.68 -9.27
CA SER A 103 4.21 21.98 -8.85
C SER A 103 3.13 22.77 -8.11
N ASP A 104 3.49 23.89 -7.50
CA ASP A 104 2.55 24.81 -6.84
C ASP A 104 1.38 25.23 -7.74
N LYS A 105 1.54 25.16 -9.07
CA LYS A 105 0.56 25.64 -10.05
C LYS A 105 -0.15 24.52 -10.82
N GLN A 106 0.42 23.31 -10.86
CA GLN A 106 -0.14 22.24 -11.69
C GLN A 106 0.35 20.86 -11.26
N SER A 107 -0.60 19.94 -11.07
CA SER A 107 -0.37 18.49 -10.96
C SER A 107 -0.09 17.85 -12.32
N ARG A 108 0.71 16.78 -12.34
CA ARG A 108 0.83 15.90 -13.52
C ARG A 108 -0.44 15.07 -13.80
N MET A 109 -1.35 14.98 -12.83
CA MET A 109 -2.64 14.34 -13.05
C MET A 109 -3.59 15.28 -13.82
N GLU A 110 -4.28 14.73 -14.84
CA GLU A 110 -5.33 15.45 -15.55
C GLU A 110 -6.57 15.67 -14.66
N ALA A 111 -7.16 16.86 -14.69
CA ALA A 111 -8.36 17.19 -13.91
C ALA A 111 -9.56 16.28 -14.21
N TYR A 112 -9.71 15.87 -15.47
CA TYR A 112 -10.75 14.92 -15.85
C TYR A 112 -10.57 13.55 -15.18
N PHE A 113 -9.32 13.05 -15.16
CA PHE A 113 -9.00 11.78 -14.51
C PHE A 113 -9.24 11.85 -12.99
N PHE A 114 -8.80 12.93 -12.34
CA PHE A 114 -9.05 13.14 -10.91
C PHE A 114 -10.54 13.17 -10.56
N ARG A 115 -11.36 13.84 -11.39
CA ARG A 115 -12.81 13.86 -11.18
C ARG A 115 -13.42 12.46 -11.25
N ARG A 116 -12.99 11.63 -12.21
CA ARG A 116 -13.45 10.24 -12.32
C ARG A 116 -12.96 9.39 -11.15
N LEU A 117 -11.73 9.59 -10.70
CA LEU A 117 -11.19 8.91 -9.53
C LEU A 117 -11.95 9.30 -8.25
N TRP A 118 -12.34 10.57 -8.14
CA TRP A 118 -13.22 11.05 -7.07
C TRP A 118 -14.61 10.41 -7.14
N GLU A 119 -15.19 10.21 -8.34
CA GLU A 119 -16.45 9.48 -8.50
C GLU A 119 -16.35 8.03 -7.99
N TYR A 120 -15.22 7.35 -8.24
CA TYR A 120 -14.93 6.01 -7.72
C TYR A 120 -14.80 6.01 -6.20
N PHE A 121 -14.15 7.02 -5.62
CA PHE A 121 -13.99 7.16 -4.18
C PHE A 121 -15.31 7.52 -3.46
N ALA A 122 -16.07 8.47 -4.00
CA ALA A 122 -17.32 8.94 -3.42
C ALA A 122 -18.47 7.92 -3.52
N ASN A 123 -18.37 6.97 -4.46
CA ASN A 123 -19.37 5.91 -4.65
C ASN A 123 -18.71 4.53 -4.47
N PRO A 124 -18.37 4.11 -3.25
CA PRO A 124 -17.83 2.78 -3.02
C PRO A 124 -18.85 1.70 -3.42
N PRO A 125 -18.42 0.57 -4.03
CA PRO A 125 -19.34 -0.46 -4.48
C PRO A 125 -20.05 -1.16 -3.31
N VAL A 126 -21.37 -1.32 -3.43
CA VAL A 126 -22.19 -2.02 -2.43
C VAL A 126 -21.90 -3.52 -2.41
N THR A 127 -21.54 -4.08 -3.58
CA THR A 127 -21.18 -5.49 -3.75
C THR A 127 -20.02 -5.61 -4.73
N GLY A 128 -19.02 -6.44 -4.38
CA GLY A 128 -17.79 -6.60 -5.16
C GLY A 128 -16.73 -5.56 -4.81
N TYR A 129 -15.63 -5.55 -5.57
CA TYR A 129 -14.49 -4.66 -5.37
C TYR A 129 -14.12 -3.95 -6.65
N ILE A 130 -13.47 -2.80 -6.53
CA ILE A 130 -12.85 -2.12 -7.66
C ILE A 130 -11.63 -2.95 -8.08
N THR A 131 -11.49 -3.22 -9.36
CA THR A 131 -10.35 -3.97 -9.88
C THR A 131 -9.28 -3.00 -10.39
N TRP A 132 -8.05 -3.12 -9.88
CA TRP A 132 -6.89 -2.36 -10.29
C TRP A 132 -5.90 -3.25 -11.05
N THR A 133 -5.46 -2.79 -12.22
CA THR A 133 -4.54 -3.53 -13.10
C THR A 133 -3.29 -2.70 -13.40
N PRO A 134 -2.17 -2.93 -12.68
CA PRO A 134 -0.90 -2.24 -12.91
C PRO A 134 -0.10 -2.81 -14.08
N LYS A 135 -0.62 -2.61 -15.30
CA LYS A 135 -0.05 -3.13 -16.56
C LYS A 135 1.40 -2.70 -16.84
N ASP A 136 1.85 -1.62 -16.20
CA ASP A 136 3.20 -1.08 -16.26
C ASP A 136 4.26 -1.89 -15.51
N ARG A 137 3.86 -2.86 -14.68
CA ARG A 137 4.80 -3.77 -13.98
C ARG A 137 4.42 -5.22 -14.11
N ILE A 138 3.14 -5.52 -13.95
CA ILE A 138 2.65 -6.89 -13.97
C ILE A 138 1.35 -7.01 -14.74
N ASN A 139 1.19 -8.15 -15.38
CA ASN A 139 -0.05 -8.50 -16.07
C ASN A 139 -0.99 -9.26 -15.13
N ARG A 140 -1.29 -8.67 -13.96
CA ARG A 140 -2.25 -9.19 -12.98
C ARG A 140 -3.21 -8.09 -12.57
N ALA A 141 -4.39 -8.51 -12.12
CA ALA A 141 -5.42 -7.61 -11.61
C ALA A 141 -5.65 -7.89 -10.12
N TYR A 142 -5.93 -6.85 -9.36
CA TYR A 142 -6.18 -6.92 -7.93
C TYR A 142 -7.50 -6.29 -7.56
N ASN A 143 -8.19 -6.88 -6.61
CA ASN A 143 -9.33 -6.27 -5.94
C ASN A 143 -8.82 -5.27 -4.91
N ILE A 144 -9.30 -4.05 -4.99
CA ILE A 144 -8.88 -2.95 -4.13
C ILE A 144 -10.04 -2.23 -3.45
N GLU A 145 -9.72 -1.60 -2.33
CA GLU A 145 -10.59 -0.67 -1.61
C GLU A 145 -9.87 0.68 -1.51
N ILE A 146 -10.52 1.75 -1.95
CA ILE A 146 -9.93 3.10 -1.93
C ILE A 146 -10.04 3.65 -0.50
N GLU A 147 -8.91 4.01 0.10
CA GLU A 147 -8.88 4.58 1.45
C GLU A 147 -8.95 6.09 1.43
N SER A 148 -8.15 6.74 0.57
CA SER A 148 -8.12 8.19 0.47
C SER A 148 -7.67 8.69 -0.88
N LEU A 149 -8.12 9.91 -1.21
CA LEU A 149 -7.63 10.69 -2.33
C LEU A 149 -7.33 12.10 -1.80
N SER A 150 -6.13 12.61 -2.00
CA SER A 150 -5.72 13.94 -1.55
C SER A 150 -5.06 14.73 -2.66
N ALA A 151 -5.21 16.06 -2.61
CA ALA A 151 -4.60 16.99 -3.56
C ALA A 151 -4.05 18.20 -2.80
N GLY A 152 -2.81 18.59 -3.09
CA GLY A 152 -2.15 19.73 -2.45
C GLY A 152 -1.94 19.56 -0.93
N GLY A 153 -1.86 18.31 -0.45
CA GLY A 153 -1.72 18.00 0.97
C GLY A 153 -3.00 18.12 1.80
N GLN A 154 -4.15 18.38 1.16
CA GLN A 154 -5.47 18.32 1.81
C GLN A 154 -6.23 17.07 1.35
N ASP A 155 -6.90 16.42 2.31
CA ASP A 155 -7.86 15.36 1.99
C ASP A 155 -9.02 15.96 1.16
N THR A 156 -9.50 15.20 0.18
CA THR A 156 -10.43 15.60 -0.92
C THR A 156 -11.71 16.34 -0.51
N VAL A 157 -12.05 16.43 0.77
CA VAL A 157 -13.25 17.10 1.26
C VAL A 157 -13.15 18.64 1.18
N SER A 158 -11.95 19.20 1.02
CA SER A 158 -11.72 20.66 0.94
C SER A 158 -11.11 21.10 -0.39
N LEU A 159 -11.70 20.68 -1.52
CA LEU A 159 -11.25 21.14 -2.84
C LEU A 159 -11.82 22.52 -3.17
N ASP A 160 -10.96 23.41 -3.67
CA ASP A 160 -11.39 24.69 -4.24
C ASP A 160 -12.17 24.43 -5.54
N TYR A 161 -13.48 24.64 -5.48
CA TYR A 161 -14.42 24.43 -6.58
C TYR A 161 -14.06 25.25 -7.84
N LEU A 162 -13.38 26.39 -7.70
CA LEU A 162 -12.97 27.22 -8.83
C LEU A 162 -11.81 26.60 -9.62
N ALA A 163 -10.81 26.03 -8.93
CA ALA A 163 -9.66 25.39 -9.57
C ALA A 163 -10.08 24.15 -10.39
N ILE A 164 -10.99 23.34 -9.84
CA ILE A 164 -11.54 22.17 -10.54
C ILE A 164 -12.35 22.58 -11.77
N ARG A 165 -13.11 23.68 -11.66
CA ARG A 165 -13.92 24.20 -12.77
C ARG A 165 -13.06 24.71 -13.94
N GLU A 166 -11.87 25.22 -13.66
CA GLU A 166 -10.89 25.63 -14.68
C GLU A 166 -10.01 24.46 -15.19
N GLY A 167 -10.26 23.23 -14.73
CA GLY A 167 -9.52 22.05 -15.18
C GLY A 167 -8.11 21.96 -14.61
N LEU A 168 -7.84 22.62 -13.48
CA LEU A 168 -6.55 22.63 -12.82
C LEU A 168 -6.64 21.89 -11.49
N ILE A 169 -5.70 20.96 -11.27
CA ILE A 169 -5.43 20.42 -9.95
C ILE A 169 -4.12 21.06 -9.49
N THR A 170 -4.16 21.76 -8.37
CA THR A 170 -2.98 22.39 -7.77
C THR A 170 -2.30 21.44 -6.80
N GLY A 171 -0.98 21.33 -6.91
CA GLY A 171 -0.16 20.53 -6.00
C GLY A 171 -0.10 19.04 -6.30
N GLU A 172 0.54 18.31 -5.39
CA GLU A 172 0.70 16.85 -5.47
C GLU A 172 -0.65 16.15 -5.26
N VAL A 173 -0.92 15.11 -6.06
CA VAL A 173 -2.08 14.24 -5.88
C VAL A 173 -1.62 12.90 -5.36
N VAL A 174 -2.23 12.44 -4.27
CA VAL A 174 -1.95 11.13 -3.67
C VAL A 174 -3.23 10.31 -3.64
N PHE A 175 -3.18 9.15 -4.29
CA PHE A 175 -4.24 8.14 -4.28
C PHE A 175 -3.79 6.97 -3.41
N THR A 176 -4.56 6.67 -2.36
CA THR A 176 -4.24 5.63 -1.38
C THR A 176 -5.32 4.56 -1.41
N PHE A 177 -4.92 3.31 -1.58
CA PHE A 177 -5.82 2.18 -1.59
C PHE A 177 -5.20 0.93 -0.98
N ARG A 178 -6.05 0.00 -0.58
CA ARG A 178 -5.66 -1.29 -0.02
C ARG A 178 -5.95 -2.41 -1.01
N ILE A 179 -5.02 -3.37 -1.12
CA ILE A 179 -5.23 -4.58 -1.91
C ILE A 179 -5.92 -5.63 -1.03
N ILE A 180 -7.11 -6.05 -1.44
CA ILE A 180 -7.92 -7.06 -0.75
C ILE A 180 -7.52 -8.47 -1.22
N GLY A 181 -7.16 -8.62 -2.50
CA GLY A 181 -6.74 -9.89 -3.08
C GLY A 181 -6.51 -9.81 -4.59
N GLU A 182 -6.12 -10.92 -5.20
CA GLU A 182 -6.08 -11.07 -6.67
C GLU A 182 -7.52 -11.13 -7.22
N ALA A 183 -7.75 -10.51 -8.38
CA ALA A 183 -9.07 -10.39 -9.02
C ALA A 183 -9.41 -11.56 -9.94
#